data_AF-A0A7R9TTR1-F1
#
_entry.id   AF-A0A7R9TTR1-F1
#
_cell.length_a   1.000
_cell.length_b   1.000
_cell.length_c   1.000
_cell.angle_alpha   90.00
_cell.angle_beta   90.00
_cell.angle_gamma   90.00
#
_symmetry.space_group_name_H-M   'P 1'
#
loop_
_entity.id
_entity.type
_entity.pdbx_description
1 polymer ?
#
loop_
_entity_poly.entity_id
_entity_poly.type
_entity_poly.pdbx_seq_one_letter_code
_entity_poly.pdbx_strand_id
1 'polypeptide(L)'
;MAEVSEIKLFGKWTYDDVEINDISLEDYIGVKSKHAVYVPHTAGRYAQKRFRKAQCPIVERLVNALMMHGRNNGKKLMAVRIVKHTMDIIHLLSDQNPIQVIVDAIINAGPREDATRVGSAGVIRRQAVDISPLRRVNQAIYLITTGAREAAFRNVKTIAECLADELINAAKGSSNSYAIKKKDELERVAKANR
;
A
#
# COMPACT_ATOMS: atom_id res chain seq x y z
N MET A 1 -5.87 29.31 -25.84
CA MET A 1 -6.67 28.37 -25.04
C MET A 1 -5.67 27.60 -24.21
N ALA A 2 -5.63 27.82 -22.89
CA ALA A 2 -4.73 27.06 -22.02
C ALA A 2 -5.12 25.58 -22.13
N GLU A 3 -4.18 24.71 -22.51
CA GLU A 3 -4.37 23.27 -22.45
C GLU A 3 -4.95 22.92 -21.08
N VAL A 4 -6.01 22.12 -21.05
CA VAL A 4 -6.58 21.62 -19.81
C VAL A 4 -5.49 20.83 -19.12
N SER A 5 -4.89 21.42 -18.09
CA SER A 5 -3.69 20.89 -17.44
C SER A 5 -3.96 19.48 -16.93
N GLU A 6 -3.24 18.52 -17.49
CA GLU A 6 -3.26 17.11 -17.06
C GLU A 6 -3.00 17.03 -15.55
N ILE A 7 -3.84 16.28 -14.82
CA ILE A 7 -3.75 16.20 -13.36
C ILE A 7 -2.54 15.35 -13.00
N LYS A 8 -1.46 15.99 -12.54
CA LYS A 8 -0.23 15.33 -12.09
C LYS A 8 -0.13 15.33 -10.57
N LEU A 9 0.17 14.18 -9.98
CA LEU A 9 0.39 14.06 -8.54
C LEU A 9 1.64 14.86 -8.16
N PHE A 10 1.49 15.70 -7.14
CA PHE A 10 2.49 16.69 -6.72
C PHE A 10 2.95 17.65 -7.84
N GLY A 11 2.20 17.74 -8.95
CA GLY A 11 2.58 18.49 -10.14
C GLY A 11 3.74 17.87 -10.94
N LYS A 12 4.19 16.65 -10.59
CA LYS A 12 5.33 15.98 -11.20
C LYS A 12 4.97 14.67 -11.89
N TRP A 13 4.17 13.83 -11.23
CA TRP A 13 3.96 12.44 -11.64
C TRP A 13 2.64 12.28 -12.39
N THR A 14 2.69 11.70 -13.58
CA THR A 14 1.53 11.38 -14.42
C THR A 14 0.79 10.15 -13.91
N TYR A 15 -0.52 10.09 -14.13
CA TYR A 15 -1.36 8.93 -13.81
C TYR A 15 -1.63 8.04 -15.04
N ASP A 16 -1.39 8.55 -16.24
CA ASP A 16 -1.80 7.92 -17.49
C ASP A 16 -0.99 6.65 -17.80
N ASP A 17 0.27 6.60 -17.40
CA ASP A 17 1.18 5.47 -17.64
C ASP A 17 1.08 4.35 -16.60
N VAL A 18 0.11 4.43 -15.67
CA VAL A 18 0.04 3.49 -14.54
C VAL A 18 -0.90 2.33 -14.84
N GLU A 19 -0.32 1.14 -14.97
CA GLU A 19 -1.03 -0.10 -15.29
C GLU A 19 -1.09 -1.05 -14.09
N ILE A 20 -2.19 -1.78 -13.98
CA ILE A 20 -2.42 -2.78 -12.93
C ILE A 20 -2.32 -4.17 -13.57
N ASN A 21 -1.26 -4.90 -13.25
CA ASN A 21 -1.00 -6.22 -13.81
C ASN A 21 -1.98 -7.34 -13.33
N ASP A 22 -2.67 -7.13 -12.20
CA ASP A 22 -3.58 -8.12 -11.60
C ASP A 22 -5.05 -7.69 -11.75
N ILE A 23 -5.80 -8.43 -12.58
CA ILE A 23 -7.22 -8.19 -12.88
C ILE A 23 -8.10 -8.18 -11.63
N SER A 24 -7.73 -8.93 -10.58
CA SER A 24 -8.51 -9.02 -9.35
C SER A 24 -8.43 -7.75 -8.49
N LEU A 25 -7.42 -6.92 -8.72
CA LEU A 25 -7.12 -5.73 -7.92
C LEU A 25 -7.50 -4.42 -8.63
N GLU A 26 -7.81 -4.46 -9.92
CA GLU A 26 -8.10 -3.30 -10.77
C GLU A 26 -9.19 -2.39 -10.17
N ASP A 27 -10.29 -2.97 -9.70
CA ASP A 27 -11.41 -2.21 -9.10
C ASP A 27 -11.15 -1.74 -7.65
N TYR A 28 -10.10 -2.27 -7.01
CA TYR A 28 -9.80 -2.02 -5.59
C TYR A 28 -8.61 -1.06 -5.38
N ILE A 29 -7.94 -0.68 -6.47
CA ILE A 29 -6.82 0.26 -6.51
C ILE A 29 -7.27 1.52 -7.28
N GLY A 30 -7.55 2.60 -6.55
CA GLY A 30 -7.98 3.87 -7.13
C GLY A 30 -6.82 4.66 -7.75
N VAL A 31 -6.44 4.32 -8.99
CA VAL A 31 -5.34 4.98 -9.74
C VAL A 31 -5.78 5.55 -11.09
N LYS A 32 -6.87 5.03 -11.69
CA LYS A 32 -7.44 5.54 -12.93
C LYS A 32 -7.74 7.05 -12.86
N SER A 33 -7.87 7.72 -14.01
CA SER A 33 -8.03 9.18 -14.13
C SER A 33 -9.12 9.79 -13.25
N LYS A 34 -10.18 9.04 -12.91
CA LYS A 34 -11.23 9.45 -11.95
C LYS A 34 -10.73 9.72 -10.52
N HIS A 35 -9.62 9.09 -10.15
CA HIS A 35 -8.98 9.15 -8.84
C HIS A 35 -7.68 9.96 -8.87
N ALA A 36 -7.37 10.63 -9.98
CA ALA A 36 -6.21 11.51 -10.10
C ALA A 36 -6.38 12.73 -9.18
N VAL A 37 -5.36 13.02 -8.37
CA VAL A 37 -5.37 14.16 -7.44
C VAL A 37 -4.00 14.82 -7.43
N TYR A 38 -3.95 16.15 -7.32
CA TYR A 38 -2.70 16.90 -7.16
C TYR A 38 -1.99 16.61 -5.83
N VAL A 39 -2.74 16.42 -4.75
CA VAL A 39 -2.22 16.18 -3.40
C VAL A 39 -3.05 15.07 -2.75
N PRO A 40 -2.43 14.08 -2.06
CA PRO A 40 -3.16 12.99 -1.41
C PRO A 40 -3.83 13.43 -0.10
N HIS A 41 -4.67 14.47 -0.16
CA HIS A 41 -5.43 15.05 0.94
C HIS A 41 -6.80 15.53 0.43
N THR A 42 -7.74 14.59 0.27
CA THR A 42 -9.04 14.86 -0.39
C THR A 42 -10.18 15.12 0.62
N ALA A 43 -9.99 14.74 1.89
CA ALA A 43 -11.03 14.81 2.93
C ALA A 43 -12.34 14.07 2.58
N GLY A 44 -12.25 13.04 1.74
CA GLY A 44 -13.39 12.25 1.29
C GLY A 44 -14.01 11.37 2.39
N ARG A 45 -15.34 11.23 2.36
CA ARG A 45 -16.12 10.42 3.31
C ARG A 45 -16.16 8.93 2.92
N TYR A 46 -14.98 8.31 2.84
CA TYR A 46 -14.81 6.93 2.35
C TYR A 46 -15.28 5.85 3.34
N ALA A 47 -15.37 6.18 4.63
CA ALA A 47 -15.78 5.23 5.68
C ALA A 47 -17.30 5.03 5.81
N GLN A 48 -18.11 5.91 5.21
CA GLN A 48 -19.57 5.88 5.39
C GLN A 48 -20.26 4.65 4.78
N LYS A 49 -19.66 4.01 3.77
CA LYS A 49 -20.19 2.77 3.16
C LYS A 49 -19.06 1.76 2.98
N ARG A 50 -19.38 0.47 3.11
CA ARG A 50 -18.43 -0.66 3.14
C ARG A 50 -17.34 -0.61 2.07
N PHE A 51 -17.70 -0.42 0.80
CA PHE A 51 -16.76 -0.48 -0.33
C PHE A 51 -16.32 0.90 -0.86
N ARG A 52 -16.78 2.01 -0.26
CA ARG A 52 -16.31 3.36 -0.67
C ARG A 52 -14.82 3.55 -0.43
N LYS A 53 -14.21 2.79 0.48
CA LYS A 53 -12.77 2.77 0.71
C LYS A 53 -11.95 2.38 -0.54
N ALA A 54 -12.50 1.55 -1.43
CA ALA A 54 -11.82 1.16 -2.68
C ALA A 54 -11.64 2.35 -3.63
N GLN A 55 -12.58 3.30 -3.60
CA GLN A 55 -12.58 4.52 -4.43
C GLN A 55 -11.65 5.62 -3.89
N CYS A 56 -11.01 5.41 -2.75
CA CYS A 56 -10.03 6.35 -2.22
C CYS A 56 -8.71 6.20 -2.99
N PRO A 57 -8.09 7.30 -3.46
CA PRO A 57 -6.81 7.25 -4.15
C PRO A 57 -5.78 6.43 -3.37
N ILE A 58 -5.05 5.55 -4.07
CA ILE A 58 -4.18 4.58 -3.39
C ILE A 58 -3.09 5.25 -2.55
N VAL A 59 -2.55 6.38 -3.04
CA VAL A 59 -1.54 7.19 -2.35
C VAL A 59 -2.13 7.81 -1.08
N GLU A 60 -3.39 8.26 -1.09
CA GLU A 60 -4.06 8.77 0.10
C GLU A 60 -4.27 7.64 1.14
N ARG A 61 -4.57 6.42 0.71
CA ARG A 61 -4.65 5.26 1.62
C ARG A 61 -3.30 4.97 2.28
N LEU A 62 -2.20 5.07 1.55
CA LEU A 62 -0.84 4.93 2.08
C LEU A 62 -0.53 6.03 3.11
N VAL A 63 -0.81 7.30 2.78
CA VAL A 63 -0.66 8.45 3.69
C VAL A 63 -1.47 8.22 4.98
N ASN A 64 -2.70 7.75 4.87
CA ASN A 64 -3.57 7.51 6.03
C ASN A 64 -3.04 6.38 6.93
N ALA A 65 -2.33 5.38 6.39
CA ALA A 65 -1.70 4.32 7.18
C ALA A 65 -0.40 4.79 7.89
N LEU A 66 0.29 5.81 7.34
CA LEU A 66 1.50 6.37 7.96
C LEU A 66 1.21 7.20 9.23
N MET A 67 0.02 7.77 9.37
CA MET A 67 -0.35 8.63 10.51
C MET A 67 -0.85 7.84 11.75
N MET A 68 -0.42 6.60 11.95
CA MET A 68 -0.84 5.73 13.07
C MET A 68 0.17 5.75 14.24
N HIS A 69 -0.21 5.15 15.38
CA HIS A 69 0.54 5.02 16.65
C HIS A 69 0.65 6.29 17.51
N GLY A 70 -0.47 6.73 18.06
CA GLY A 70 -0.52 7.70 19.16
C GLY A 70 0.02 9.07 18.76
N ARG A 71 1.32 9.31 18.98
CA ARG A 71 2.00 10.59 18.70
C ARG A 71 1.88 11.11 17.27
N ASN A 72 1.58 10.23 16.30
CA ASN A 72 1.45 10.57 14.89
C ASN A 72 -0.02 10.69 14.42
N ASN A 73 -0.98 10.42 15.30
CA ASN A 73 -2.40 10.46 14.96
C ASN A 73 -2.81 11.86 14.47
N GLY A 74 -3.51 11.91 13.34
CA GLY A 74 -4.04 13.16 12.76
C GLY A 74 -3.01 14.03 12.03
N LYS A 75 -1.71 13.72 12.07
CA LYS A 75 -0.64 14.52 11.43
C LYS A 75 -0.53 14.26 9.92
N LYS A 76 -1.63 14.45 9.19
CA LYS A 76 -1.72 14.12 7.76
C LYS A 76 -0.78 14.96 6.90
N LEU A 77 -0.61 16.25 7.19
CA LEU A 77 0.34 17.12 6.45
C LEU A 77 1.79 16.64 6.56
N MET A 78 2.17 16.05 7.70
CA MET A 78 3.50 15.46 7.88
C MET A 78 3.63 14.17 7.06
N ALA A 79 2.61 13.31 7.06
CA ALA A 79 2.58 12.09 6.26
C ALA A 79 2.61 12.36 4.75
N VAL A 80 1.88 13.38 4.28
CA VAL A 80 1.92 13.81 2.86
C VAL A 80 3.32 14.26 2.47
N ARG A 81 4.03 15.01 3.34
CA ARG A 81 5.43 15.40 3.10
C ARG A 81 6.36 14.20 3.02
N ILE A 82 6.21 13.23 3.93
CA ILE A 82 6.99 11.99 3.91
C ILE A 82 6.80 11.25 2.58
N VAL A 83 5.55 11.09 2.13
CA VAL A 83 5.26 10.41 0.85
C VAL A 83 5.80 11.18 -0.34
N LYS A 84 5.74 12.51 -0.34
CA LYS A 84 6.37 13.34 -1.39
C LYS A 84 7.87 13.04 -1.50
N HIS A 85 8.59 13.09 -0.38
CA HIS A 85 10.02 12.77 -0.36
C HIS A 85 10.32 11.32 -0.73
N THR A 86 9.46 10.39 -0.30
CA THR A 86 9.58 8.97 -0.66
C THR A 86 9.47 8.78 -2.18
N MET A 87 8.51 9.43 -2.82
CA MET A 87 8.34 9.36 -4.28
C MET A 87 9.51 9.97 -5.04
N ASP A 88 10.05 11.10 -4.56
CA ASP A 88 11.26 11.69 -5.13
C ASP A 88 12.46 10.72 -5.04
N ILE A 89 12.65 10.04 -3.90
CA ILE A 89 13.71 9.03 -3.71
C ILE A 89 13.50 7.81 -4.63
N ILE A 90 12.27 7.30 -4.73
CA ILE A 90 11.96 6.15 -5.59
C ILE A 90 12.33 6.45 -7.04
N HIS A 91 11.95 7.64 -7.54
CA HIS A 91 12.29 8.01 -8.90
C HIS A 91 13.80 8.12 -9.11
N LEU A 92 14.52 8.74 -8.19
CA LEU A 92 15.99 8.85 -8.28
C LEU A 92 16.71 7.50 -8.28
N LEU A 93 16.14 6.46 -7.67
CA LEU A 93 16.75 5.14 -7.57
C LEU A 93 16.32 4.16 -8.66
N SER A 94 15.12 4.34 -9.23
CA SER A 94 14.50 3.39 -10.15
C SER A 94 14.26 3.95 -11.55
N ASP A 95 14.32 5.27 -11.73
CA ASP A 95 13.95 6.02 -12.95
C ASP A 95 12.53 5.76 -13.46
N GLN A 96 11.73 5.00 -12.71
CA GLN A 96 10.34 4.68 -13.04
C GLN A 96 9.37 5.70 -12.41
N ASN A 97 8.12 5.67 -12.88
CA ASN A 97 7.06 6.43 -12.23
C ASN A 97 6.83 5.85 -10.82
N PRO A 98 6.99 6.64 -9.74
CA PRO A 98 6.87 6.14 -8.38
C PRO A 98 5.45 5.68 -8.03
N ILE A 99 4.42 6.15 -8.76
CA ILE A 99 3.06 5.65 -8.60
C ILE A 99 2.96 4.18 -9.04
N GLN A 100 3.59 3.82 -10.16
CA GLN A 100 3.65 2.44 -10.65
C GLN A 100 4.35 1.53 -9.63
N VAL A 101 5.51 1.96 -9.10
CA VAL A 101 6.25 1.20 -8.08
C VAL A 101 5.39 0.93 -6.83
N ILE A 102 4.59 1.92 -6.39
CA ILE A 102 3.67 1.73 -5.25
C ILE A 102 2.58 0.70 -5.58
N VAL A 103 2.02 0.75 -6.79
CA VAL A 103 1.00 -0.20 -7.24
C VAL A 103 1.57 -1.61 -7.28
N ASP A 104 2.73 -1.80 -7.91
CA ASP A 104 3.40 -3.10 -8.00
C ASP A 104 3.79 -3.65 -6.62
N ALA A 105 4.29 -2.78 -5.74
CA ALA A 105 4.59 -3.16 -4.36
C ALA A 105 3.35 -3.67 -3.62
N ILE A 106 2.19 -3.04 -3.81
CA ILE A 106 0.93 -3.45 -3.18
C ILE A 106 0.42 -4.78 -3.75
N ILE A 107 0.51 -4.97 -5.06
CA ILE A 107 0.13 -6.22 -5.73
C ILE A 107 0.99 -7.37 -5.19
N ASN A 108 2.31 -7.16 -5.11
CA ASN A 108 3.26 -8.19 -4.71
C ASN A 108 3.23 -8.49 -3.21
N ALA A 109 3.04 -7.49 -2.35
CA ALA A 109 2.99 -7.65 -0.89
C ALA A 109 1.66 -8.20 -0.36
N GLY A 110 0.62 -8.28 -1.19
CA GLY A 110 -0.69 -8.76 -0.79
C GLY A 110 -0.76 -10.29 -0.68
N PRO A 111 -1.11 -10.87 0.50
CA PRO A 111 -1.29 -12.31 0.62
C PRO A 111 -2.54 -12.79 -0.13
N ARG A 112 -2.45 -14.00 -0.67
CA ARG A 112 -3.54 -14.66 -1.41
C ARG A 112 -4.35 -15.59 -0.52
N GLU A 113 -3.68 -16.31 0.37
CA GLU A 113 -4.27 -17.25 1.34
C GLU A 113 -3.93 -16.83 2.77
N ASP A 114 -4.85 -17.04 3.71
CA ASP A 114 -4.65 -16.85 5.15
C ASP A 114 -5.10 -18.12 5.90
N ALA A 115 -4.66 -18.29 7.14
CA ALA A 115 -5.15 -19.35 8.01
C ALA A 115 -6.10 -18.77 9.06
N THR A 116 -7.36 -19.19 9.06
CA THR A 116 -8.34 -18.77 10.06
C THR A 116 -8.66 -19.88 11.04
N ARG A 117 -8.99 -19.49 12.28
CA ARG A 117 -9.43 -20.44 13.29
C ARG A 117 -10.89 -20.80 13.02
N VAL A 118 -11.15 -22.06 12.70
CA VAL A 118 -12.50 -22.60 12.52
C VAL A 118 -12.76 -23.59 13.64
N GLY A 119 -13.79 -23.31 14.43
CA GLY A 119 -14.27 -24.20 15.48
C GLY A 119 -15.54 -24.91 15.01
N SER A 120 -15.58 -26.23 15.16
CA SER A 120 -16.81 -27.01 15.03
C SER A 120 -16.94 -27.88 16.28
N ALA A 121 -18.01 -27.66 17.04
CA ALA A 121 -18.21 -28.23 18.37
C ALA A 121 -16.97 -28.02 19.27
N GLY A 122 -16.39 -29.10 19.81
CA GLY A 122 -15.25 -29.04 20.74
C GLY A 122 -13.86 -28.98 20.08
N VAL A 123 -13.76 -29.05 18.75
CA VAL A 123 -12.47 -29.04 18.05
C VAL A 123 -12.24 -27.70 17.36
N ILE A 124 -11.12 -27.08 17.70
CA ILE A 124 -10.66 -25.82 17.13
C ILE A 124 -9.41 -26.10 16.31
N ARG A 125 -9.46 -25.85 15.00
CA ARG A 125 -8.31 -26.00 14.11
C ARG A 125 -8.09 -24.74 13.28
N ARG A 126 -6.89 -24.60 12.71
CA ARG A 126 -6.64 -23.60 11.67
C ARG A 126 -7.02 -24.21 10.33
N GLN A 127 -7.76 -23.46 9.52
CA GLN A 127 -8.16 -23.84 8.17
C GLN A 127 -7.65 -22.76 7.21
N ALA A 128 -7.03 -23.20 6.11
CA ALA A 128 -6.66 -22.32 5.01
C ALA A 128 -7.93 -21.72 4.35
N VAL A 129 -7.92 -20.41 4.11
CA VAL A 129 -9.01 -19.67 3.46
C VAL A 129 -8.45 -18.63 2.49
N ASP A 130 -9.19 -18.37 1.42
CA ASP A 130 -8.84 -17.35 0.43
C ASP A 130 -9.08 -15.93 0.96
N ILE A 131 -8.21 -14.99 0.57
CA ILE A 131 -8.30 -13.58 0.97
C ILE A 131 -9.00 -12.76 -0.11
N SER A 132 -9.98 -11.93 0.30
CA SER A 132 -10.64 -10.98 -0.61
C SER A 132 -9.69 -9.90 -1.15
N PRO A 133 -9.87 -9.40 -2.39
CA PRO A 133 -9.00 -8.38 -2.98
C PRO A 133 -8.90 -7.09 -2.15
N LEU A 134 -10.00 -6.62 -1.57
CA LEU A 134 -9.98 -5.46 -0.68
C LEU A 134 -9.12 -5.69 0.57
N ARG A 135 -9.18 -6.89 1.16
CA ARG A 135 -8.34 -7.26 2.31
C ARG A 135 -6.88 -7.39 1.89
N ARG A 136 -6.60 -7.95 0.71
CA ARG A 136 -5.25 -8.04 0.13
C ARG A 136 -4.58 -6.66 0.06
N VAL A 137 -5.26 -5.67 -0.53
CA VAL A 137 -4.75 -4.27 -0.60
C VAL A 137 -4.56 -3.66 0.79
N ASN A 138 -5.52 -3.87 1.71
CA ASN A 138 -5.40 -3.34 3.07
C ASN A 138 -4.22 -3.95 3.85
N GLN A 139 -4.01 -5.26 3.71
CA GLN A 139 -2.93 -5.97 4.37
C GLN A 139 -1.57 -5.56 3.79
N ALA A 140 -1.46 -5.43 2.48
CA ALA A 140 -0.24 -4.95 1.82
C ALA A 140 0.19 -3.58 2.33
N ILE A 141 -0.73 -2.59 2.32
CA ILE A 141 -0.45 -1.23 2.84
C ILE A 141 -0.05 -1.28 4.32
N TYR A 142 -0.74 -2.10 5.11
CA TYR A 142 -0.44 -2.24 6.54
C TYR A 142 0.96 -2.82 6.76
N LEU A 143 1.33 -3.89 6.06
CA LEU A 143 2.63 -4.54 6.19
C LEU A 143 3.77 -3.62 5.74
N ILE A 144 3.61 -2.92 4.60
CA ILE A 144 4.61 -1.97 4.09
C ILE A 144 4.85 -0.84 5.09
N THR A 145 3.78 -0.21 5.57
CA THR A 145 3.91 0.92 6.52
C THR A 145 4.40 0.50 7.90
N THR A 146 4.11 -0.74 8.32
CA THR A 146 4.64 -1.31 9.57
C THR A 146 6.12 -1.60 9.44
N GLY A 147 6.55 -2.29 8.38
CA GLY A 147 7.96 -2.57 8.09
C GLY A 147 8.81 -1.31 7.99
N ALA A 148 8.34 -0.31 7.23
CA ALA A 148 9.04 0.97 7.11
C ALA A 148 9.16 1.71 8.46
N ARG A 149 8.13 1.64 9.30
CA ARG A 149 8.14 2.26 10.64
C ARG A 149 9.08 1.56 11.60
N GLU A 150 9.08 0.22 11.61
CA GLU A 150 9.99 -0.58 12.43
C GLU A 150 11.44 -0.36 12.02
N ALA A 151 11.72 -0.30 10.72
CA ALA A 151 13.07 -0.04 10.18
C ALA A 151 13.60 1.38 10.51
N ALA A 152 12.70 2.37 10.57
CA ALA A 152 13.04 3.75 10.94
C ALA A 152 13.12 3.98 12.46
N PHE A 153 12.61 3.05 13.27
CA PHE A 153 12.59 3.24 14.72
C PHE A 153 13.99 3.09 15.32
N ARG A 154 14.47 4.15 15.98
CA ARG A 154 15.83 4.23 16.58
C ARG A 154 16.96 3.99 15.56
N ASN A 155 16.72 4.39 14.31
CA ASN A 155 17.71 4.35 13.24
C ASN A 155 18.03 5.77 12.75
N VAL A 156 19.19 5.94 12.12
CA VAL A 156 19.62 7.21 11.52
C VAL A 156 18.83 7.50 10.23
N LYS A 157 18.47 6.45 9.48
CA LYS A 157 17.67 6.56 8.26
C LYS A 157 16.32 7.21 8.53
N THR A 158 15.92 8.10 7.63
CA THR A 158 14.62 8.76 7.74
C THR A 158 13.49 7.81 7.34
N ILE A 159 12.27 8.07 7.81
CA ILE A 159 11.10 7.27 7.43
C ILE A 159 10.82 7.31 5.92
N ALA A 160 11.18 8.40 5.23
CA ALA A 160 11.02 8.50 3.78
C ALA A 160 11.97 7.57 3.03
N GLU A 161 13.23 7.47 3.46
CA GLU A 161 14.21 6.52 2.93
C GLU A 161 13.80 5.08 3.22
N CYS A 162 13.43 4.76 4.47
CA CYS A 162 13.00 3.42 4.82
C CYS A 162 11.74 2.98 4.06
N LEU A 163 10.79 3.91 3.82
CA LEU A 163 9.60 3.61 3.04
C LEU A 163 9.93 3.41 1.55
N ALA A 164 10.87 4.18 1.00
CA ALA A 164 11.32 4.02 -0.38
C ALA A 164 12.02 2.66 -0.57
N ASP A 165 12.96 2.32 0.33
CA ASP A 165 13.63 1.02 0.36
C ASP A 165 12.60 -0.13 0.42
N GLU A 166 11.60 -0.02 1.30
CA GLU A 166 10.57 -1.05 1.46
C GLU A 166 9.69 -1.20 0.20
N LEU A 167 9.27 -0.09 -0.42
CA LEU A 167 8.46 -0.09 -1.64
C LEU A 167 9.23 -0.66 -2.85
N ILE A 168 10.48 -0.25 -3.05
CA ILE A 168 11.31 -0.77 -4.16
C ILE A 168 11.55 -2.27 -4.00
N ASN A 169 11.87 -2.72 -2.78
CA ASN A 169 12.07 -4.14 -2.51
C ASN A 169 10.79 -4.95 -2.66
N ALA A 170 9.65 -4.44 -2.20
CA ALA A 170 8.36 -5.09 -2.37
C ALA A 170 7.92 -5.15 -3.85
N ALA A 171 8.15 -4.09 -4.63
CA ALA A 171 7.86 -4.08 -6.07
C ALA A 171 8.67 -5.13 -6.82
N LYS A 172 9.94 -5.34 -6.45
CA LYS A 172 10.80 -6.41 -7.01
C LYS A 172 10.47 -7.81 -6.49
N GLY A 173 9.57 -7.96 -5.50
CA GLY A 173 9.30 -9.24 -4.84
C GLY A 173 10.48 -9.75 -4.01
N SER A 174 11.37 -8.87 -3.57
CA SER A 174 12.56 -9.25 -2.81
C SER A 174 12.19 -9.69 -1.40
N SER A 175 12.74 -10.83 -0.97
CA SER A 175 12.63 -11.30 0.40
C SER A 175 13.32 -10.40 1.41
N ASN A 176 13.99 -9.30 1.01
CA ASN A 176 14.51 -8.31 1.95
C ASN A 176 13.41 -7.42 2.55
N SER A 177 12.29 -7.24 1.83
CA SER A 177 11.13 -6.49 2.31
C SER A 177 10.46 -7.21 3.48
N TYR A 178 10.13 -6.47 4.52
CA TYR A 178 9.32 -6.97 5.63
C TYR A 178 7.95 -7.47 5.15
N ALA A 179 7.32 -6.71 4.24
CA ALA A 179 6.00 -7.03 3.72
C ALA A 179 5.98 -8.36 2.96
N ILE A 180 6.98 -8.62 2.11
CA ILE A 180 7.11 -9.89 1.39
C ILE A 180 7.39 -11.06 2.35
N LYS A 181 8.33 -10.90 3.29
CA LYS A 181 8.59 -11.94 4.31
C LYS A 181 7.32 -12.33 5.06
N LYS A 182 6.51 -11.35 5.47
CA LYS A 182 5.27 -11.61 6.20
C LYS A 182 4.18 -12.21 5.34
N LYS A 183 4.08 -11.80 4.07
CA LYS A 183 3.19 -12.44 3.11
C LYS A 183 3.54 -13.92 2.95
N ASP A 184 4.80 -14.23 2.66
CA ASP A 184 5.25 -15.61 2.41
C ASP A 184 5.10 -16.47 3.68
N GLU A 185 5.34 -15.90 4.86
CA GLU A 185 5.10 -16.56 6.14
C GLU A 185 3.62 -16.95 6.31
N LEU A 186 2.69 -16.04 6.02
CA LEU A 186 1.25 -16.29 6.11
C LEU A 186 0.78 -17.34 5.10
N GLU A 187 1.22 -17.24 3.84
CA GLU A 187 0.85 -18.20 2.79
C GLU A 187 1.44 -19.59 3.06
N ARG A 188 2.66 -19.67 3.63
CA ARG A 188 3.24 -20.94 4.07
C ARG A 188 2.45 -21.58 5.20
N VAL A 189 1.99 -20.79 6.17
CA VAL A 189 1.14 -21.28 7.27
C VAL A 189 -0.22 -21.73 6.73
N ALA A 190 -0.82 -21.00 5.78
CA ALA A 190 -2.06 -21.41 5.13
C ALA A 190 -1.88 -22.75 4.40
N LYS A 191 -0.83 -22.89 3.59
CA LYS A 191 -0.51 -24.13 2.86
C LYS A 191 -0.31 -25.34 3.79
N ALA A 192 0.28 -25.14 4.98
CA ALA A 192 0.46 -26.20 5.97
C ALA A 192 -0.83 -26.63 6.66
N ASN A 193 -1.86 -25.77 6.69
CA ASN A 193 -3.16 -26.02 7.32
C ASN A 193 -4.29 -26.18 6.29
N ARG A 194 -3.92 -26.56 5.05
CA ARG A 194 -4.88 -26.87 4.00
C ARG A 194 -5.58 -28.20 4.29
#